data_AF-D3BBY1-F1
#
_entry.id   AF-D3BBY1-F1
#
_cell.length_a   1.000
_cell.length_b   1.000
_cell.length_c   1.000
_cell.angle_alpha   90.00
_cell.angle_beta   90.00
_cell.angle_gamma   90.00
#
_symmetry.space_group_name_H-M   'P 1'
#
loop_
_entity.id
_entity.type
_entity.pdbx_description
1 polymer ?
#
loop_
_entity_poly.entity_id
_entity_poly.type
_entity_poly.pdbx_seq_one_letter_code
_entity_poly.pdbx_strand_id
1 'polypeptide(L)'
;MSNIVIKRCGWTIKDPIYLDYHDNEWGKPQRDRVRLFEMLSLGVTQCGLSWNIVFKRRDSYRVAFSQFNIENISKFTGEDIDRLMKNEQLIRHRGKLEAIVNNAKMVLELESKLKISFPEYLWGFVGDKPILNNNTSISGIPTKSDVSDKMAASLKTYGFKFTGTTICYAFMQTVGMINDHLEDCFCRVGPTQSSAAKPAARKSKLKQTSPIKETVVESVVVIREFLIEYSHLFEESLVRVYEITKSVYC
;
A
#
# COMPACT_ATOMS: atom_id res chain seq x y z
N MET A 1 -28.13 -32.20 -4.42
CA MET A 1 -27.27 -31.20 -3.77
C MET A 1 -26.84 -30.21 -4.83
N SER A 2 -27.32 -28.97 -4.78
CA SER A 2 -26.89 -27.91 -5.69
C SER A 2 -25.40 -27.67 -5.47
N ASN A 3 -24.58 -27.90 -6.48
CA ASN A 3 -23.18 -27.50 -6.47
C ASN A 3 -23.13 -25.97 -6.30
N ILE A 4 -22.75 -25.50 -5.11
CA ILE A 4 -22.45 -24.08 -4.89
C ILE A 4 -21.19 -23.79 -5.72
N VAL A 5 -21.37 -23.10 -6.84
CA VAL A 5 -20.26 -22.66 -7.69
C VAL A 5 -19.59 -21.48 -6.99
N ILE A 6 -18.47 -21.74 -6.32
CA ILE A 6 -17.63 -20.69 -5.73
C ILE A 6 -16.98 -19.90 -6.88
N LYS A 7 -17.36 -18.63 -7.01
CA LYS A 7 -16.78 -17.72 -7.99
C LYS A 7 -15.63 -16.93 -7.36
N ARG A 8 -14.49 -16.89 -8.04
CA ARG A 8 -13.28 -16.15 -7.66
C ARG A 8 -12.95 -15.09 -8.71
N CYS A 9 -12.10 -14.12 -8.36
CA CYS A 9 -11.59 -13.16 -9.33
C CYS A 9 -10.83 -13.88 -10.46
N GLY A 10 -11.03 -13.48 -11.71
CA GLY A 10 -10.49 -14.25 -12.84
C GLY A 10 -8.97 -14.14 -13.06
N TRP A 11 -8.25 -13.35 -12.25
CA TRP A 11 -6.79 -13.39 -12.21
C TRP A 11 -6.27 -14.56 -11.37
N THR A 12 -7.14 -15.21 -10.58
CA THR A 12 -6.77 -16.42 -9.84
C THR A 12 -6.42 -17.54 -10.81
N ILE A 13 -5.31 -18.20 -10.54
CA ILE A 13 -4.88 -19.40 -11.26
C ILE A 13 -5.25 -20.64 -10.43
N LYS A 14 -5.35 -21.81 -11.06
CA LYS A 14 -5.73 -23.08 -10.40
C LYS A 14 -4.66 -23.63 -9.44
N ASP A 15 -3.58 -22.89 -9.18
CA ASP A 15 -2.54 -23.27 -8.23
C ASP A 15 -3.10 -23.12 -6.80
N PRO A 16 -3.17 -24.19 -5.98
CA PRO A 16 -3.79 -24.15 -4.65
C PRO A 16 -3.24 -23.06 -3.73
N ILE A 17 -1.94 -22.78 -3.82
CA ILE A 17 -1.27 -21.75 -3.02
C ILE A 17 -1.81 -20.36 -3.37
N TYR A 18 -2.15 -20.14 -4.64
CA TYR A 18 -2.68 -18.87 -5.13
C TYR A 18 -4.17 -18.71 -4.83
N LEU A 19 -4.92 -19.83 -4.82
CA LEU A 19 -6.30 -19.85 -4.36
C LEU A 19 -6.37 -19.52 -2.87
N ASP A 20 -5.51 -20.12 -2.04
CA ASP A 20 -5.42 -19.82 -0.62
C ASP A 20 -5.07 -18.35 -0.37
N TYR A 21 -4.07 -17.82 -1.09
CA TYR A 21 -3.73 -16.39 -1.02
C TYR A 21 -4.93 -15.48 -1.35
N HIS A 22 -5.65 -15.76 -2.43
CA HIS A 22 -6.84 -15.00 -2.80
C HIS A 22 -7.95 -15.11 -1.73
N ASP A 23 -8.17 -16.32 -1.23
CA ASP A 23 -9.29 -16.64 -0.35
C ASP A 23 -9.04 -16.15 1.08
N ASN A 24 -7.78 -16.16 1.52
CA ASN A 24 -7.40 -15.98 2.92
C ASN A 24 -6.57 -14.74 3.21
N GLU A 25 -5.93 -14.12 2.21
CA GLU A 25 -5.05 -12.98 2.43
C GLU A 25 -5.43 -11.73 1.62
N TRP A 26 -5.59 -11.87 0.30
CA TRP A 26 -5.73 -10.72 -0.61
C TRP A 26 -7.05 -9.97 -0.40
N GLY A 27 -6.97 -8.64 -0.30
CA GLY A 27 -8.13 -7.77 -0.07
C GLY A 27 -8.65 -7.79 1.37
N LYS A 28 -8.06 -8.58 2.28
CA LYS A 28 -8.46 -8.60 3.70
C LYS A 28 -7.67 -7.57 4.51
N PRO A 29 -8.32 -6.75 5.35
CA PRO A 29 -7.64 -5.73 6.14
C PRO A 29 -6.52 -6.29 7.02
N GLN A 30 -5.29 -5.81 6.80
CA GLN A 30 -4.12 -6.18 7.59
C GLN A 30 -3.56 -4.97 8.34
N ARG A 31 -3.30 -5.11 9.64
CA ARG A 31 -2.81 -4.05 10.53
C ARG A 31 -1.49 -4.41 11.23
N ASP A 32 -1.02 -5.65 11.11
CA ASP A 32 0.24 -6.06 11.68
C ASP A 32 1.43 -5.37 10.99
N ARG A 33 2.29 -4.74 11.78
CA ARG A 33 3.42 -3.93 11.34
C ARG A 33 4.42 -4.72 10.49
N VAL A 34 4.76 -5.94 10.92
CA VAL A 34 5.72 -6.80 10.22
C VAL A 34 5.11 -7.31 8.92
N ARG A 35 3.85 -7.73 8.94
CA ARG A 35 3.12 -8.21 7.77
C ARG A 35 2.95 -7.14 6.70
N LEU A 36 2.64 -5.90 7.09
CA LEU A 36 2.58 -4.77 6.17
C LEU A 36 3.93 -4.51 5.51
N PHE A 37 5.01 -4.52 6.30
CA PHE A 37 6.36 -4.36 5.78
C PHE A 37 6.78 -5.52 4.85
N GLU A 38 6.43 -6.76 5.19
CA GLU A 38 6.62 -7.94 4.33
C GLU A 38 5.94 -7.74 2.97
N MET A 39 4.66 -7.37 2.96
CA MET A 39 3.91 -7.20 1.70
C MET A 39 4.46 -6.06 0.84
N LEU A 40 4.83 -4.94 1.45
CA LEU A 40 5.48 -3.84 0.72
C LEU A 40 6.82 -4.29 0.10
N SER A 41 7.61 -5.04 0.86
CA SER A 41 8.91 -5.57 0.42
C SER A 41 8.78 -6.59 -0.70
N LEU A 42 7.81 -7.50 -0.64
CA LEU A 42 7.53 -8.42 -1.76
C LEU A 42 7.08 -7.65 -3.01
N GLY A 43 6.28 -6.60 -2.86
CA GLY A 43 5.90 -5.69 -3.94
C GLY A 43 7.10 -5.05 -4.66
N VAL A 44 8.12 -4.62 -3.90
CA VAL A 44 9.41 -4.13 -4.45
C VAL A 44 10.05 -5.16 -5.37
N THR A 45 10.02 -6.45 -4.98
CA THR A 45 10.67 -7.52 -5.76
C THR A 45 9.92 -7.87 -7.05
N GLN A 46 8.61 -7.61 -7.09
CA GLN A 46 7.73 -7.95 -8.21
C GLN A 46 7.97 -7.14 -9.48
N CYS A 47 8.58 -5.96 -9.42
CA CYS A 47 8.73 -5.09 -10.60
C CYS A 47 9.34 -5.85 -11.81
N GLY A 48 8.57 -6.00 -12.90
CA GLY A 48 8.97 -6.75 -14.10
C GLY A 48 8.75 -8.27 -14.06
N LEU A 49 8.03 -8.80 -13.06
CA LEU A 49 7.75 -10.22 -12.86
C LEU A 49 6.26 -10.45 -12.54
N SER A 50 5.79 -11.69 -12.74
CA SER A 50 4.46 -12.08 -12.26
C SER A 50 4.46 -12.24 -10.74
N TRP A 51 3.34 -11.90 -10.09
CA TRP A 51 3.21 -12.07 -8.63
C TRP A 51 3.40 -13.54 -8.20
N ASN A 52 3.03 -14.51 -9.03
CA ASN A 52 3.29 -15.94 -8.79
C ASN A 52 4.78 -16.26 -8.57
N ILE A 53 5.69 -15.66 -9.36
CA ILE A 53 7.14 -15.88 -9.19
C ILE A 53 7.60 -15.39 -7.81
N VAL A 54 7.11 -14.22 -7.37
CA VAL A 54 7.45 -13.65 -6.06
C VAL A 54 6.84 -14.48 -4.94
N PHE A 55 5.56 -14.84 -5.08
CA PHE A 55 4.80 -15.54 -4.04
C PHE A 55 5.39 -16.92 -3.74
N LYS A 56 5.82 -17.65 -4.77
CA LYS A 56 6.52 -18.95 -4.61
C LYS A 56 7.86 -18.84 -3.86
N ARG A 57 8.44 -17.64 -3.78
CA ARG A 57 9.70 -17.37 -3.08
C ARG A 57 9.49 -16.71 -1.72
N ARG A 58 8.25 -16.46 -1.31
CA ARG A 58 7.90 -15.72 -0.09
C ARG A 58 8.56 -16.30 1.17
N ASP A 59 8.55 -17.61 1.35
CA ASP A 59 9.18 -18.25 2.50
C ASP A 59 10.71 -18.11 2.49
N SER A 60 11.33 -18.20 1.30
CA SER A 60 12.76 -17.93 1.13
C SER A 60 13.10 -16.48 1.50
N TYR A 61 12.24 -15.53 1.14
CA TYR A 61 12.40 -14.13 1.57
C TYR A 61 12.26 -13.97 3.07
N ARG A 62 11.28 -14.63 3.71
CA ARG A 62 11.13 -14.60 5.17
C ARG A 62 12.38 -15.11 5.87
N VAL A 63 12.95 -16.24 5.46
CA VAL A 63 14.20 -16.76 6.03
C VAL A 63 15.36 -15.79 5.80
N ALA A 64 15.52 -15.32 4.56
CA ALA A 64 16.62 -14.45 4.15
C ALA A 64 16.64 -13.08 4.85
N PHE A 65 15.45 -12.55 5.15
CA PHE A 65 15.24 -11.25 5.76
C PHE A 65 14.72 -11.37 7.20
N SER A 66 15.17 -12.36 7.97
CA SER A 66 14.90 -12.45 9.42
C SER A 66 13.41 -12.33 9.81
N GLN A 67 12.54 -13.05 9.09
CA GLN A 67 11.08 -13.02 9.23
C GLN A 67 10.48 -11.61 9.08
N PHE A 68 11.11 -10.77 8.27
CA PHE A 68 10.71 -9.36 8.10
C PHE A 68 10.77 -8.51 9.38
N ASN A 69 11.56 -8.93 10.37
CA ASN A 69 11.84 -8.10 11.53
C ASN A 69 12.57 -6.81 11.09
N ILE A 70 11.88 -5.68 11.20
CA ILE A 70 12.30 -4.38 10.68
C ILE A 70 13.60 -3.92 11.37
N GLU A 71 13.71 -4.15 12.68
CA GLU A 71 14.87 -3.76 13.50
C GLU A 71 16.14 -4.55 13.13
N ASN A 72 16.00 -5.81 12.72
CA ASN A 72 17.11 -6.64 12.26
C ASN A 72 17.51 -6.28 10.83
N ILE A 73 16.54 -6.14 9.93
CA ILE A 73 16.80 -5.80 8.53
C ILE A 73 17.45 -4.43 8.39
N SER A 74 17.03 -3.45 9.20
CA SER A 74 17.59 -2.10 9.14
C SER A 74 19.09 -2.05 9.43
N LYS A 75 19.65 -3.11 10.04
CA LYS A 75 21.08 -3.26 10.34
C LYS A 75 21.85 -4.03 9.27
N PHE A 76 21.20 -4.57 8.25
CA PHE A 76 21.88 -5.30 7.18
C PHE A 76 22.87 -4.39 6.46
N THR A 77 24.01 -4.98 6.11
CA THR A 77 25.17 -4.31 5.52
C THR A 77 25.34 -4.67 4.05
N GLY A 78 26.35 -4.09 3.39
CA GLY A 78 26.72 -4.49 2.03
C GLY A 78 27.10 -5.97 1.91
N GLU A 79 27.74 -6.53 2.94
CA GLU A 79 28.10 -7.95 3.00
C GLU A 79 26.87 -8.85 3.09
N ASP A 80 25.84 -8.42 3.83
CA ASP A 80 24.54 -9.11 3.84
C ASP A 80 23.91 -9.12 2.46
N ILE A 81 23.95 -8.00 1.74
CA ILE A 81 23.46 -7.94 0.36
C ILE A 81 24.25 -8.88 -0.55
N ASP A 82 25.59 -8.92 -0.43
CA ASP A 82 26.43 -9.83 -1.21
C ASP A 82 26.11 -11.29 -0.93
N ARG A 83 25.86 -11.64 0.33
CA ARG A 83 25.39 -12.97 0.74
C ARG A 83 24.02 -13.29 0.13
N LEU A 84 23.07 -12.36 0.19
CA LEU A 84 21.73 -12.54 -0.37
C LEU A 84 21.74 -12.68 -1.89
N MET A 85 22.64 -11.96 -2.58
CA MET A 85 22.84 -12.09 -4.03
C MET A 85 23.33 -13.47 -4.46
N LYS A 86 23.89 -14.29 -3.56
CA LYS A 86 24.26 -15.68 -3.82
C LYS A 86 23.11 -16.66 -3.61
N ASN A 87 21.99 -16.23 -3.02
CA ASN A 87 20.85 -17.09 -2.74
C ASN A 87 19.93 -17.22 -3.98
N GLU A 88 19.95 -18.39 -4.63
CA GLU A 88 19.17 -18.66 -5.84
C GLU A 88 17.65 -18.71 -5.60
N GLN A 89 17.24 -18.91 -4.35
CA GLN A 89 15.84 -18.89 -3.94
C GLN A 89 15.25 -17.46 -3.93
N LEU A 90 16.09 -16.43 -4.03
CA LEU A 90 15.69 -15.02 -4.10
C LEU A 90 15.79 -14.50 -5.53
N ILE A 91 15.03 -13.44 -5.84
CA ILE A 91 15.24 -12.70 -7.08
C ILE A 91 16.53 -11.89 -6.90
N ARG A 92 17.61 -12.33 -7.56
CA ARG A 92 18.97 -11.78 -7.45
C ARG A 92 19.12 -10.45 -8.17
N HIS A 93 18.46 -9.42 -7.64
CA HIS A 93 18.55 -8.06 -8.13
C HIS A 93 19.02 -7.13 -7.01
N ARG A 94 20.28 -6.70 -7.07
CA ARG A 94 20.95 -5.98 -5.99
C ARG A 94 20.15 -4.79 -5.48
N GLY A 95 19.75 -3.88 -6.37
CA GLY A 95 19.01 -2.67 -5.97
C GLY A 95 17.65 -2.93 -5.31
N LYS A 96 17.02 -4.10 -5.56
CA LYS A 96 15.74 -4.47 -4.93
C LYS A 96 15.98 -5.00 -3.51
N LEU A 97 17.06 -5.76 -3.31
CA LEU A 97 17.44 -6.26 -1.98
C LEU A 97 17.91 -5.10 -1.10
N GLU A 98 18.72 -4.19 -1.65
CA GLU A 98 19.14 -2.95 -0.97
C GLU A 98 17.93 -2.06 -0.63
N ALA A 99 16.93 -1.99 -1.51
CA ALA A 99 15.71 -1.24 -1.24
C ALA A 99 14.93 -1.77 -0.04
N ILE A 100 14.85 -3.10 0.16
CA ILE A 100 14.21 -3.68 1.35
C ILE A 100 14.93 -3.23 2.62
N VAL A 101 16.27 -3.28 2.62
CA VAL A 101 17.10 -2.83 3.75
C VAL A 101 16.92 -1.33 4.03
N ASN A 102 16.94 -0.50 2.98
CA ASN A 102 16.67 0.93 3.09
C ASN A 102 15.27 1.18 3.66
N ASN A 103 14.24 0.51 3.14
CA ASN A 103 12.86 0.72 3.55
C ASN A 103 12.66 0.34 5.02
N ALA A 104 13.34 -0.70 5.53
CA ALA A 104 13.32 -1.00 6.96
C ALA A 104 13.87 0.16 7.82
N LYS A 105 14.96 0.80 7.38
CA LYS A 105 15.50 2.00 8.06
C LYS A 105 14.49 3.15 8.02
N MET A 106 13.85 3.37 6.88
CA MET A 106 12.86 4.45 6.71
C MET A 106 11.58 4.22 7.50
N VAL A 107 11.17 2.97 7.74
CA VAL A 107 10.08 2.66 8.68
C VAL A 107 10.41 3.17 10.08
N LEU A 108 11.58 2.83 10.61
CA LEU A 108 12.02 3.25 11.95
C LEU A 108 12.15 4.77 12.05
N GLU A 109 12.72 5.41 11.03
CA GLU A 109 12.84 6.87 10.97
C GLU A 109 11.48 7.56 10.93
N LEU A 110 10.56 7.07 10.09
CA LEU A 110 9.20 7.59 9.97
C LEU A 110 8.46 7.49 11.30
N GLU A 111 8.47 6.32 11.94
CA GLU A 111 7.80 6.12 13.24
C GLU A 111 8.38 7.05 14.32
N SER A 112 9.71 7.19 14.35
CA SER A 112 10.39 8.09 15.28
C SER A 112 10.05 9.56 15.02
N LYS A 113 10.00 9.99 13.76
CA LYS A 113 9.75 11.37 13.36
C LYS A 113 8.30 11.79 13.56
N LEU A 114 7.36 10.92 13.19
CA LEU A 114 5.92 11.23 13.22
C LEU A 114 5.24 10.86 14.53
N LYS A 115 5.90 10.06 15.39
CA LYS A 115 5.32 9.55 16.64
C LYS A 115 4.01 8.77 16.43
N ILE A 116 3.89 8.11 15.28
CA ILE A 116 2.81 7.18 14.94
C ILE A 116 3.43 5.89 14.42
N SER A 117 2.72 4.77 14.56
CA SER A 117 3.17 3.49 14.06
C SER A 117 3.08 3.40 12.53
N PHE A 118 3.88 2.54 11.90
CA PHE A 118 3.83 2.32 10.46
C PHE A 118 2.46 1.86 9.94
N PRO A 119 1.71 0.96 10.63
CA PRO A 119 0.33 0.67 10.27
C PRO A 119 -0.58 1.90 10.28
N GLU A 120 -0.54 2.73 11.33
CA GLU A 120 -1.36 3.94 11.43
C GLU A 120 -1.05 4.92 10.30
N TYR A 121 0.24 5.13 10.01
CA TYR A 121 0.68 5.96 8.88
C TYR A 121 0.08 5.47 7.55
N LEU A 122 0.21 4.19 7.25
CA LEU A 122 -0.28 3.62 5.98
C LEU A 122 -1.81 3.63 5.87
N TRP A 123 -2.51 3.29 6.95
CA TRP A 123 -3.98 3.25 6.94
C TRP A 123 -4.63 4.64 7.01
N GLY A 124 -3.88 5.66 7.44
CA GLY A 124 -4.29 7.06 7.36
C GLY A 124 -4.65 7.51 5.95
N PHE A 125 -4.01 6.95 4.91
CA PHE A 125 -4.30 7.27 3.50
C PHE A 125 -5.72 6.90 3.07
N VAL A 126 -6.35 5.93 3.74
CA VAL A 126 -7.73 5.48 3.47
C VAL A 126 -8.69 5.83 4.60
N GLY A 127 -8.29 6.72 5.52
CA GLY A 127 -9.12 7.10 6.66
C GLY A 127 -9.48 5.93 7.58
N ASP A 128 -8.54 4.98 7.72
CA ASP A 128 -8.66 3.75 8.51
C ASP A 128 -9.80 2.79 8.11
N LYS A 129 -10.39 2.98 6.92
CA LYS A 129 -11.47 2.14 6.39
C LYS A 129 -11.14 1.63 4.99
N PRO A 130 -11.34 0.34 4.70
CA PRO A 130 -11.15 -0.18 3.35
C PRO A 130 -12.02 0.55 2.32
N ILE A 131 -11.43 0.86 1.17
CA ILE A 131 -12.15 1.34 0.00
C ILE A 131 -12.69 0.13 -0.74
N LEU A 132 -14.02 0.00 -0.86
CA LEU A 132 -14.66 -1.04 -1.64
C LEU A 132 -15.01 -0.50 -3.03
N ASN A 133 -14.39 -1.07 -4.06
CA ASN A 133 -14.74 -0.76 -5.44
C ASN A 133 -15.83 -1.72 -5.96
N ASN A 134 -16.51 -1.30 -7.02
CA ASN A 134 -17.59 -2.05 -7.67
C ASN A 134 -17.11 -2.55 -9.05
N ASN A 135 -16.05 -3.37 -9.04
CA ASN A 135 -15.47 -3.89 -10.28
C ASN A 135 -16.29 -5.07 -10.79
N THR A 136 -16.84 -4.96 -11.99
CA THR A 136 -17.58 -6.05 -12.66
C THR A 136 -16.70 -6.94 -13.53
N SER A 137 -15.49 -6.48 -13.87
CA SER A 137 -14.53 -7.22 -14.70
C SER A 137 -13.08 -6.88 -14.34
N ILE A 138 -12.16 -7.81 -14.63
CA ILE A 138 -10.70 -7.63 -14.38
C ILE A 138 -10.16 -6.41 -15.13
N SER A 139 -10.57 -6.22 -16.38
CA SER A 139 -10.16 -5.08 -17.20
C SER A 139 -10.61 -3.73 -16.65
N GLY A 140 -11.63 -3.72 -15.78
CA GLY A 140 -12.10 -2.53 -15.09
C GLY A 140 -11.33 -2.20 -13.80
N ILE A 141 -10.51 -3.13 -13.29
CA ILE A 141 -9.71 -2.88 -12.08
C ILE A 141 -8.56 -1.93 -12.46
N PRO A 142 -8.44 -0.75 -11.83
CA PRO A 142 -7.37 0.16 -12.16
C PRO A 142 -6.03 -0.36 -11.63
N THR A 143 -4.93 0.22 -12.10
CA THR A 143 -3.55 -0.13 -11.67
C THR A 143 -2.91 0.96 -10.82
N LYS A 144 -3.63 2.05 -10.59
CA LYS A 144 -3.27 3.22 -9.79
C LYS A 144 -4.54 4.00 -9.43
N SER A 145 -4.41 4.91 -8.46
CA SER A 145 -5.48 5.80 -8.01
C SER A 145 -4.88 7.05 -7.37
N ASP A 146 -5.68 8.08 -7.15
CA ASP A 146 -5.25 9.28 -6.43
C ASP A 146 -4.67 8.97 -5.05
N VAL A 147 -5.18 7.94 -4.36
CA VAL A 147 -4.68 7.54 -3.04
C VAL A 147 -3.34 6.82 -3.14
N SER A 148 -3.11 5.99 -4.17
CA SER A 148 -1.81 5.35 -4.37
C SER A 148 -0.76 6.33 -4.86
N ASP A 149 -1.15 7.36 -5.63
CA ASP A 149 -0.26 8.46 -6.02
C ASP A 149 0.21 9.25 -4.79
N LYS A 150 -0.71 9.57 -3.86
CA LYS A 150 -0.39 10.22 -2.58
C LYS A 150 0.51 9.37 -1.70
N MET A 151 0.23 8.07 -1.57
CA MET A 151 1.06 7.15 -0.81
C MET A 151 2.47 7.05 -1.40
N ALA A 152 2.58 6.88 -2.73
CA ALA A 152 3.88 6.80 -3.41
C ALA A 152 4.70 8.08 -3.25
N ALA A 153 4.07 9.26 -3.41
CA ALA A 153 4.73 10.54 -3.20
C ALA A 153 5.22 10.69 -1.76
N SER A 154 4.38 10.36 -0.77
CA SER A 154 4.74 10.47 0.65
C SER A 154 5.86 9.51 1.04
N LEU A 155 5.77 8.23 0.67
CA LEU A 155 6.82 7.25 0.92
C LEU A 155 8.16 7.68 0.29
N LYS A 156 8.12 8.22 -0.93
CA LYS A 156 9.32 8.78 -1.58
C LYS A 156 9.92 9.95 -0.80
N THR A 157 9.09 10.84 -0.25
CA THR A 157 9.54 11.95 0.61
C THR A 157 10.22 11.45 1.88
N TYR A 158 9.77 10.33 2.45
CA TYR A 158 10.44 9.64 3.58
C TYR A 158 11.59 8.72 3.13
N GLY A 159 12.06 8.82 1.89
CA GLY A 159 13.25 8.09 1.42
C GLY A 159 13.04 6.63 1.07
N PHE A 160 11.80 6.12 1.07
CA PHE A 160 11.50 4.76 0.61
C PHE A 160 11.87 4.60 -0.88
N LYS A 161 12.28 3.39 -1.25
CA LYS A 161 12.72 3.02 -2.60
C LYS A 161 11.79 1.98 -3.19
N PHE A 162 11.62 2.03 -4.52
CA PHE A 162 10.75 1.12 -5.28
C PHE A 162 9.28 1.12 -4.82
N THR A 163 8.77 2.28 -4.40
CA THR A 163 7.37 2.47 -3.95
C THR A 163 6.60 3.38 -4.93
N GLY A 164 6.68 3.08 -6.23
CA GLY A 164 5.91 3.82 -7.25
C GLY A 164 4.41 3.57 -7.12
N THR A 165 3.57 4.43 -7.71
CA THR A 165 2.11 4.37 -7.54
C THR A 165 1.49 3.01 -7.86
N THR A 166 1.95 2.32 -8.90
CA THR A 166 1.45 0.98 -9.24
C THR A 166 1.80 -0.07 -8.17
N ILE A 167 2.98 0.05 -7.57
CA ILE A 167 3.38 -0.83 -6.46
C ILE A 167 2.56 -0.50 -5.22
N CYS A 168 2.38 0.79 -4.89
CA CYS A 168 1.52 1.21 -3.79
C CYS A 168 0.08 0.74 -3.98
N TYR A 169 -0.48 0.85 -5.18
CA TYR A 169 -1.84 0.39 -5.47
C TYR A 169 -1.98 -1.13 -5.29
N ALA A 170 -1.06 -1.91 -5.87
CA ALA A 170 -1.04 -3.37 -5.70
C ALA A 170 -0.84 -3.78 -4.24
N PHE A 171 -0.01 -3.04 -3.49
CA PHE A 171 0.16 -3.21 -2.05
C PHE A 171 -1.14 -2.94 -1.30
N MET A 172 -1.82 -1.81 -1.57
CA MET A 172 -3.08 -1.44 -0.95
C MET A 172 -4.17 -2.50 -1.19
N GLN A 173 -4.23 -3.08 -2.39
CA GLN A 173 -5.09 -4.22 -2.69
C GLN A 173 -4.73 -5.45 -1.85
N THR A 174 -3.44 -5.78 -1.82
CA THR A 174 -2.91 -6.96 -1.12
C THR A 174 -3.23 -6.93 0.38
N VAL A 175 -3.11 -5.77 1.03
CA VAL A 175 -3.31 -5.62 2.48
C VAL A 175 -4.71 -5.15 2.88
N GLY A 176 -5.63 -5.11 1.92
CA GLY A 176 -7.04 -4.80 2.15
C GLY A 176 -7.35 -3.34 2.48
N MET A 177 -6.46 -2.40 2.15
CA MET A 177 -6.81 -0.98 2.13
C MET A 177 -7.78 -0.67 0.98
N ILE A 178 -7.65 -1.40 -0.12
CA ILE A 178 -8.59 -1.39 -1.24
C ILE A 178 -9.08 -2.83 -1.44
N ASN A 179 -10.38 -3.02 -1.42
CA ASN A 179 -11.02 -4.28 -1.77
C ASN A 179 -11.50 -4.20 -3.22
N ASP A 180 -10.70 -4.78 -4.11
CA ASP A 180 -10.99 -4.88 -5.56
C ASP A 180 -11.46 -6.27 -5.97
N HIS A 181 -11.93 -7.11 -5.03
CA HIS A 181 -12.62 -8.33 -5.40
C HIS A 181 -13.78 -8.00 -6.34
N LEU A 182 -13.92 -8.77 -7.44
CA LEU A 182 -15.01 -8.59 -8.38
C LEU A 182 -16.37 -8.76 -7.69
N GLU A 183 -17.40 -8.12 -8.21
CA GLU A 183 -18.74 -8.14 -7.60
C GLU A 183 -19.29 -9.54 -7.35
N ASP A 184 -18.96 -10.51 -8.20
CA ASP A 184 -19.40 -11.89 -8.09
C ASP A 184 -18.38 -12.81 -7.37
N CYS A 185 -17.28 -12.26 -6.86
CA CYS A 185 -16.30 -13.00 -6.09
C CYS A 185 -16.81 -13.27 -4.66
N PHE A 186 -16.71 -14.52 -4.21
CA PHE A 186 -17.15 -14.92 -2.87
C PHE A 186 -16.34 -14.26 -1.72
N CYS A 187 -15.12 -13.80 -2.01
CA CYS A 187 -14.25 -13.10 -1.06
C CYS A 187 -14.57 -11.61 -0.93
N ARG A 188 -15.52 -11.08 -1.72
CA ARG A 188 -15.95 -9.70 -1.62
C ARG A 188 -16.73 -9.48 -0.33
N VAL A 189 -16.01 -9.21 0.76
CA VAL A 189 -16.57 -8.92 2.07
C VAL A 189 -16.44 -7.42 2.39
N GLY A 190 -17.56 -6.79 2.76
CA GLY A 190 -17.64 -5.37 3.08
C GLY A 190 -19.03 -4.82 2.74
N PRO A 191 -19.48 -3.71 3.37
CA PRO A 191 -20.77 -3.14 3.06
C PRO A 191 -20.77 -2.71 1.60
N THR A 192 -21.59 -3.35 0.77
CA THR A 192 -21.99 -2.75 -0.50
C THR A 192 -22.51 -1.36 -0.15
N GLN A 193 -21.90 -0.29 -0.66
CA GLN A 193 -22.69 0.91 -0.84
C GLN A 193 -23.75 0.55 -1.87
N SER A 194 -24.86 -0.04 -1.41
CA SER A 194 -26.07 -0.14 -2.20
C SER A 194 -26.35 1.28 -2.64
N SER A 195 -26.53 1.49 -3.94
CA SER A 195 -27.10 2.70 -4.50
C SER A 195 -28.32 3.10 -3.66
N ALA A 196 -28.14 4.07 -2.78
CA ALA A 196 -29.21 4.59 -1.96
C ALA A 196 -30.18 5.27 -2.93
N ALA A 197 -31.34 4.63 -3.13
CA ALA A 197 -32.52 5.33 -3.59
C ALA A 197 -32.68 6.60 -2.74
N LYS A 198 -32.82 7.76 -3.41
CA LYS A 198 -33.01 9.07 -2.77
C LYS A 198 -34.05 8.99 -1.65
N PRO A 199 -33.74 9.39 -0.40
CA PRO A 199 -34.79 9.58 0.58
C PRO A 199 -35.51 10.90 0.30
N ALA A 200 -36.84 10.82 0.24
CA ALA A 200 -37.73 11.97 0.15
C ALA A 200 -37.51 12.94 1.32
N ALA A 201 -37.53 14.23 1.01
CA ALA A 201 -37.32 15.31 1.97
C ALA A 201 -38.37 15.29 3.09
N ARG A 202 -37.93 15.12 4.35
CA ARG A 202 -38.76 15.39 5.53
C ARG A 202 -38.17 16.57 6.29
N LYS A 203 -38.85 17.72 6.24
CA LYS A 203 -38.54 18.89 7.06
C LYS A 203 -38.75 18.52 8.53
N SER A 204 -37.72 18.66 9.36
CA SER A 204 -37.92 18.74 10.81
C SER A 204 -36.99 19.82 11.40
N LYS A 205 -37.63 20.74 12.14
CA LYS A 205 -37.00 21.80 12.93
C LYS A 205 -36.30 21.17 14.13
N LEU A 206 -35.05 21.53 14.39
CA LEU A 206 -34.42 21.31 15.69
C LEU A 206 -33.69 22.58 16.14
N LYS A 207 -34.06 23.00 17.37
CA LYS A 207 -33.59 24.16 18.11
C LYS A 207 -32.15 23.96 18.59
N GLN A 208 -31.41 25.06 18.63
CA GLN A 208 -30.11 25.23 19.28
C GLN A 208 -30.13 24.83 20.76
N THR A 209 -29.07 24.14 21.20
CA THR A 209 -28.31 24.43 22.44
C THR A 209 -26.86 23.94 22.28
N SER A 210 -25.90 24.73 22.76
CA SER A 210 -24.42 24.61 22.66
C SER A 210 -23.80 24.06 23.97
N PRO A 211 -22.45 24.00 24.19
CA PRO A 211 -21.30 23.78 23.29
C PRO A 211 -20.35 22.66 23.81
N ILE A 212 -19.67 21.95 22.90
CA ILE A 212 -18.35 21.34 23.18
C ILE A 212 -17.47 21.64 21.97
N LYS A 213 -16.66 22.70 22.06
CA LYS A 213 -15.63 23.08 21.10
C LYS A 213 -14.45 23.63 21.89
N GLU A 214 -13.33 22.92 21.88
CA GLU A 214 -11.95 23.42 22.03
C GLU A 214 -11.02 22.23 22.27
N THR A 215 -10.57 21.57 21.20
CA THR A 215 -9.29 20.79 21.21
C THR A 215 -8.88 20.20 19.86
N VAL A 216 -9.69 20.26 18.79
CA VAL A 216 -9.34 19.60 17.50
C VAL A 216 -8.99 20.61 16.38
N VAL A 217 -9.09 21.92 16.64
CA VAL A 217 -8.88 22.94 15.60
C VAL A 217 -7.41 23.33 15.44
N GLU A 218 -6.56 23.12 16.45
CA GLU A 218 -5.15 23.56 16.40
C GLU A 218 -4.26 22.67 15.50
N SER A 219 -4.57 21.38 15.34
CA SER A 219 -3.72 20.47 14.56
C SER A 219 -3.85 20.63 13.04
N VAL A 220 -4.96 21.21 12.55
CA VAL A 220 -5.22 21.39 11.12
C VAL A 220 -4.70 22.74 10.61
N VAL A 221 -4.58 23.75 11.50
CA VAL A 221 -4.04 25.07 11.14
C VAL A 221 -2.54 25.00 10.89
N VAL A 222 -1.79 24.24 11.70
CA VAL A 222 -0.33 24.09 11.56
C VAL A 222 0.07 23.46 10.22
N ILE A 223 -0.72 22.50 9.69
CA ILE A 223 -0.44 21.86 8.40
C ILE A 223 -0.74 22.82 7.23
N ARG A 224 -1.70 23.73 7.40
CA ARG A 224 -2.10 24.66 6.33
C ARG A 224 -1.14 25.84 6.21
N GLU A 225 -0.61 26.35 7.32
CA GLU A 225 0.39 27.42 7.31
C GLU A 225 1.76 26.93 6.79
N PHE A 226 2.16 25.70 7.12
CA PHE A 226 3.40 25.09 6.61
C PHE A 226 3.39 24.86 5.09
N LEU A 227 2.22 24.66 4.48
CA LEU A 227 2.10 24.49 3.02
C LEU A 227 2.09 25.81 2.25
N ILE A 228 1.78 26.93 2.90
CA ILE A 228 1.74 28.27 2.28
C ILE A 228 3.13 28.91 2.30
N GLU A 229 3.92 28.70 3.35
CA GLU A 229 5.26 29.29 3.49
C GLU A 229 6.28 28.74 2.46
N TYR A 230 6.07 27.51 1.98
CA TYR A 230 7.00 26.85 1.05
C TYR A 230 6.54 26.84 -0.41
N SER A 231 5.38 27.42 -0.76
CA SER A 231 4.88 27.37 -2.15
C SER A 231 5.77 28.12 -3.15
N HIS A 232 6.54 29.11 -2.68
CA HIS A 232 7.42 29.92 -3.54
C HIS A 232 8.76 29.26 -3.87
N LEU A 233 9.12 28.15 -3.20
CA LEU A 233 10.39 27.44 -3.42
C LEU A 233 10.29 26.34 -4.49
N PHE A 234 9.13 26.13 -5.10
CA PHE A 234 8.88 25.02 -6.03
C PHE A 234 8.80 25.41 -7.51
N GLU A 235 8.84 26.70 -7.88
CA GLU A 235 8.72 27.10 -9.29
C GLU A 235 10.02 27.04 -10.10
N GLU A 236 11.22 27.13 -9.50
CA GLU A 236 12.48 27.10 -10.26
C GLU A 236 13.12 25.70 -10.43
N SER A 237 12.63 24.67 -9.73
CA SER A 237 13.23 23.32 -9.79
C SER A 237 12.62 22.39 -10.85
N LEU A 238 11.51 22.78 -11.48
CA LEU A 238 10.81 21.95 -12.46
C LEU A 238 11.44 21.95 -13.86
N VAL A 239 12.27 22.94 -14.20
CA VAL A 239 12.94 22.99 -15.52
C VAL A 239 14.17 22.07 -15.58
N ARG A 240 14.78 21.69 -14.44
CA ARG A 240 15.94 20.77 -14.41
C ARG A 240 15.58 19.28 -14.28
N VAL A 241 14.38 18.94 -13.81
CA VAL A 241 13.95 17.54 -13.68
C VAL A 241 13.55 16.94 -15.04
N TYR A 242 13.13 17.78 -16.00
CA TYR A 242 12.72 17.31 -17.33
C TYR A 242 13.91 16.88 -18.22
N GLU A 243 15.11 17.41 -18.00
CA GLU A 243 16.31 17.05 -18.77
C GLU A 243 17.01 15.78 -18.25
N ILE A 244 16.85 15.43 -16.97
CA ILE A 244 17.52 14.26 -16.36
C ILE A 244 16.81 12.93 -16.72
N THR A 245 15.53 12.98 -17.11
CA THR A 245 14.74 11.78 -17.45
C THR A 245 15.01 11.18 -18.84
N LYS A 246 15.89 11.78 -19.66
CA LYS A 246 16.24 11.22 -20.99
C LYS A 246 17.40 10.22 -20.98
N SER A 247 18.08 9.99 -19.85
CA SER A 247 19.30 9.17 -19.77
C SER A 247 19.14 7.79 -19.11
N VAL A 248 17.94 7.41 -18.64
CA VAL A 248 17.78 6.18 -17.80
C VAL A 248 16.86 5.13 -18.45
N TYR A 249 16.64 5.22 -19.75
CA TYR A 249 15.90 4.21 -20.53
C TYR A 249 16.64 3.75 -21.80
N CYS A 250 17.97 3.62 -21.70
CA CYS A 250 18.79 2.67 -22.47
C CYS A 250 19.66 1.89 -21.48
#